data_AF-A0A822A532-F1
#
_entry.id   AF-A0A822A532-F1
#
_cell.length_a   1.000
_cell.length_b   1.000
_cell.length_c   1.000
_cell.angle_alpha   90.00
_cell.angle_beta   90.00
_cell.angle_gamma   90.00
#
_symmetry.space_group_name_H-M   'P 1'
#
loop_
_entity.id
_entity.type
_entity.pdbx_description
1 polymer ?
#
loop_
_entity_poly.entity_id
_entity_poly.type
_entity_poly.pdbx_seq_one_letter_code
_entity_poly.pdbx_strand_id
1 'polypeptide(L)'
;MGMISAYYKIESILIAIGITAVVCLGVTLFSFQTKYDFTSCFEVLFVMSLALLAFGIVCAFTYSRILYTVYAGLGAVAFSIFLAVDTQLIMGGKQHEISDKDHIFASLMLYIDIIYIFVFILSLVGNRK
;
A
#
# COMPACT_ATOMS: atom_id res chain seq x y z
N MET A 1 -13.18 -1.78 -6.33
CA MET A 1 -12.44 -2.85 -7.03
C MET A 1 -13.11 -3.27 -8.33
N GLY A 2 -14.34 -3.81 -8.30
CA GLY A 2 -15.00 -4.37 -9.50
C GLY A 2 -15.04 -3.45 -10.73
N MET A 3 -15.31 -2.15 -10.56
CA MET A 3 -15.34 -1.18 -11.65
C MET A 3 -13.95 -0.93 -12.27
N ILE A 4 -12.88 -0.90 -11.47
CA ILE A 4 -11.52 -0.62 -11.94
C ILE A 4 -10.96 -1.84 -12.66
N SER A 5 -11.15 -3.05 -12.10
CA SER A 5 -10.74 -4.31 -12.72
C SER A 5 -11.46 -4.61 -14.03
N ALA A 6 -12.69 -4.11 -14.24
CA ALA A 6 -13.42 -4.30 -15.49
C ALA A 6 -12.72 -3.68 -16.71
N TYR A 7 -11.91 -2.64 -16.51
CA TYR A 7 -11.16 -1.97 -17.58
C TYR A 7 -9.82 -2.64 -17.92
N TYR A 8 -9.38 -3.64 -17.15
CA TYR A 8 -8.09 -4.31 -17.34
C TYR A 8 -8.25 -5.73 -17.89
N LYS A 9 -7.25 -6.19 -18.64
CA LYS A 9 -7.18 -7.59 -19.08
C LYS A 9 -6.96 -8.52 -17.89
N ILE A 10 -7.57 -9.71 -17.96
CA ILE A 10 -7.48 -10.73 -16.91
C ILE A 10 -6.01 -11.11 -16.64
N GLU A 11 -5.18 -11.18 -17.68
CA GLU A 11 -3.73 -11.42 -17.54
C GLU A 11 -3.03 -10.34 -16.70
N SER A 12 -3.32 -9.06 -16.95
CA SER A 12 -2.76 -7.96 -16.16
C SER A 12 -3.20 -8.01 -14.69
N ILE A 13 -4.46 -8.42 -14.44
CA ILE A 13 -4.99 -8.59 -13.09
C ILE A 13 -4.25 -9.71 -12.36
N LEU A 14 -4.05 -10.86 -13.02
CA LEU A 14 -3.33 -12.01 -12.46
C LEU A 14 -1.88 -11.67 -12.10
N ILE A 15 -1.17 -10.98 -13.00
CA ILE A 15 0.20 -10.53 -12.74
C ILE A 15 0.23 -9.54 -11.56
N ALA A 16 -0.70 -8.58 -11.51
CA ALA A 16 -0.77 -7.62 -10.43
C ALA A 16 -1.02 -8.31 -9.07
N ILE A 17 -1.94 -9.28 -9.00
CA ILE A 17 -2.18 -10.08 -7.79
C ILE A 17 -0.89 -10.81 -7.37
N GLY A 18 -0.18 -11.42 -8.33
CA GLY A 18 1.08 -12.12 -8.05
C GLY A 18 2.15 -11.21 -7.45
N ILE A 19 2.37 -10.04 -8.05
CA ILE A 19 3.36 -9.08 -7.54
C ILE A 19 2.92 -8.54 -6.17
N THR A 20 1.65 -8.17 -5.99
CA THR A 20 1.14 -7.70 -4.69
C THR A 20 1.33 -8.76 -3.61
N ALA A 21 1.07 -10.04 -3.90
CA ALA A 21 1.29 -11.13 -2.95
C ALA A 21 2.76 -11.26 -2.53
N VAL A 22 3.69 -11.19 -3.50
CA VAL A 22 5.13 -11.22 -3.23
C VAL A 22 5.58 -10.02 -2.40
N VAL A 23 5.12 -8.81 -2.75
CA VAL A 23 5.44 -7.58 -2.00
C VAL A 23 4.90 -7.66 -0.58
N CYS A 24 3.64 -8.05 -0.39
CA CYS A 24 3.03 -8.17 0.93
C CYS A 24 3.79 -9.21 1.77
N LEU A 25 3.99 -10.43 1.26
CA LEU A 25 4.72 -11.47 2.00
C LEU A 25 6.16 -11.05 2.32
N GLY A 26 6.86 -10.44 1.37
CA GLY A 26 8.23 -9.97 1.57
C GLY A 26 8.32 -8.89 2.65
N VAL A 27 7.42 -7.90 2.62
CA VAL A 27 7.34 -6.83 3.61
C VAL A 27 6.96 -7.39 4.98
N THR A 28 5.94 -8.25 5.06
CA THR A 28 5.51 -8.85 6.34
C THR A 28 6.65 -9.67 6.95
N LEU A 29 7.33 -10.53 6.17
CA LEU A 29 8.49 -11.31 6.62
C LEU A 29 9.67 -10.43 7.04
N PHE A 30 9.92 -9.34 6.33
CA PHE A 30 10.96 -8.38 6.68
C PHE A 30 10.64 -7.63 7.99
N SER A 31 9.38 -7.21 8.17
CA SER A 31 8.89 -6.61 9.40
C SER A 31 8.97 -7.55 10.60
N PHE A 32 8.73 -8.85 10.40
CA PHE A 32 8.90 -9.89 11.43
C PHE A 32 10.37 -10.04 11.89
N GLN A 33 11.33 -9.91 10.97
CA GLN A 33 12.76 -10.12 11.27
C GLN A 33 13.47 -8.87 11.79
N THR A 34 12.95 -7.69 11.45
CA THR A 34 13.61 -6.41 11.73
C THR A 34 13.39 -5.98 13.19
N LYS A 35 14.48 -5.79 13.94
CA LYS A 35 14.47 -5.24 15.32
C LYS A 35 14.28 -3.72 15.38
N TYR A 36 14.29 -3.06 14.22
CA TYR A 36 14.14 -1.60 14.07
C TYR A 36 12.67 -1.21 14.20
N ASP A 37 12.37 -0.19 15.02
CA ASP A 37 11.01 0.35 15.12
C ASP A 37 10.71 1.30 13.98
N PHE A 38 9.95 0.84 12.99
CA PHE A 38 9.36 1.75 12.04
C PHE A 38 8.15 2.49 12.63
N THR A 39 7.58 2.01 13.75
CA THR A 39 6.46 2.66 14.45
C THR A 39 6.79 4.08 14.92
N SER A 40 8.05 4.39 15.24
CA SER A 40 8.47 5.76 15.61
C SER A 40 8.42 6.76 14.43
N CYS A 41 8.31 6.28 13.19
CA CYS A 41 8.18 7.11 11.99
C CYS A 41 6.73 7.41 11.58
N PHE A 42 5.75 7.13 12.45
CA PHE A 42 4.32 7.30 12.16
C PHE A 42 3.98 8.72 11.68
N GLU A 43 4.58 9.75 12.29
CA GLU A 43 4.40 11.16 11.90
C GLU A 43 4.90 11.45 10.48
N VAL A 44 6.03 10.85 10.09
CA VAL A 44 6.60 11.00 8.74
C VAL A 44 5.72 10.32 7.69
N LEU A 45 5.14 9.17 8.05
CA LEU A 45 4.22 8.44 7.18
C LEU A 45 2.93 9.24 6.93
N PHE A 46 2.37 9.87 7.95
CA PHE A 46 1.19 10.72 7.80
C PHE A 46 1.44 11.91 6.84
N VAL A 47 2.61 12.54 6.92
CA VAL A 47 2.98 13.63 5.99
C VAL A 47 3.16 13.10 4.56
N MET A 48 3.77 11.92 4.41
CA MET A 48 3.93 11.22 3.13
C MET A 48 2.58 10.88 2.46
N SER A 49 1.60 10.38 3.22
CA SER A 49 0.27 10.07 2.66
C SER A 49 -0.48 11.32 2.24
N LEU A 50 -0.39 12.41 3.02
CA LEU A 50 -0.98 13.70 2.65
C LEU A 50 -0.35 14.27 1.36
N ALA A 51 0.97 14.15 1.23
CA ALA A 51 1.69 14.55 0.02
C ALA A 51 1.28 13.70 -1.21
N LEU A 52 1.17 12.38 -1.04
CA LEU A 52 0.66 11.48 -2.10
C LEU A 52 -0.79 11.78 -2.48
N LEU A 53 -1.64 12.16 -1.52
CA LEU A 53 -3.02 12.54 -1.80
C LEU A 53 -3.08 13.84 -2.61
N ALA A 54 -2.33 14.87 -2.19
CA ALA A 54 -2.23 16.14 -2.91
C ALA A 54 -1.66 15.96 -4.33
N PHE A 55 -0.60 15.16 -4.48
CA PHE A 55 -0.02 14.86 -5.79
C PHE A 55 -0.96 14.02 -6.67
N GLY A 56 -1.76 13.14 -6.07
CA GLY A 56 -2.80 12.38 -6.75
C GLY A 56 -3.89 13.29 -7.34
N ILE A 57 -4.30 14.33 -6.60
CA ILE A 57 -5.25 15.35 -7.09
C ILE A 57 -4.64 16.10 -8.28
N VAL A 58 -3.38 16.53 -8.19
CA VAL A 58 -2.69 17.20 -9.30
C VAL A 58 -2.57 16.30 -10.54
N CYS A 59 -2.23 15.02 -10.34
CA CYS A 59 -2.21 14.03 -11.42
C CYS A 59 -3.59 13.77 -12.03
N ALA A 60 -4.68 13.89 -11.25
CA ALA A 60 -6.03 13.75 -11.79
C ALA A 60 -6.38 14.87 -12.79
N PHE A 61 -5.85 16.08 -12.58
CA PHE A 61 -5.99 17.19 -13.55
C PHE A 61 -4.95 17.12 -14.67
N THR A 62 -3.81 16.48 -14.44
CA THR A 62 -2.71 16.38 -15.41
C THR A 62 -2.82 15.07 -16.20
N TYR A 63 -3.37 15.11 -17.41
CA TYR A 63 -3.60 13.94 -18.28
C TYR A 63 -2.32 13.31 -18.88
N SER A 64 -1.20 13.33 -18.15
CA SER A 64 0.08 12.80 -18.59
C SER A 64 0.27 11.37 -18.11
N ARG A 65 0.44 10.45 -19.07
CA ARG A 65 0.65 9.01 -18.80
C ARG A 65 1.89 8.75 -17.97
N ILE A 66 2.98 9.51 -18.19
CA ILE A 66 4.25 9.35 -17.48
C ILE A 66 4.10 9.72 -16.02
N LEU A 67 3.46 10.86 -15.72
CA LEU A 67 3.19 11.30 -14.35
C LEU A 67 2.35 10.28 -13.58
N TYR A 68 1.35 9.69 -14.24
CA TYR A 68 0.50 8.66 -13.64
C TYR A 68 1.30 7.37 -13.30
N THR A 69 2.21 6.95 -14.19
CA THR A 69 3.09 5.79 -13.93
C THR A 69 4.06 6.08 -12.78
N VAL A 70 4.68 7.26 -12.75
CA VAL A 70 5.58 7.66 -11.64
C VAL A 70 4.81 7.73 -10.32
N TYR A 71 3.63 8.32 -10.33
CA TYR A 71 2.74 8.38 -9.17
C TYR A 71 2.36 6.99 -8.66
N ALA A 72 2.03 6.07 -9.57
CA ALA A 72 1.70 4.70 -9.19
C ALA A 72 2.89 3.96 -8.58
N GLY A 73 4.11 4.18 -9.09
CA GLY A 73 5.34 3.65 -8.50
C GLY A 73 5.58 4.18 -7.08
N LEU A 74 5.49 5.50 -6.89
CA LEU A 74 5.65 6.14 -5.58
C LEU A 74 4.59 5.67 -4.58
N GLY A 75 3.33 5.58 -5.02
CA GLY A 75 2.23 5.05 -4.22
C GLY A 75 2.46 3.60 -3.78
N ALA A 76 2.89 2.72 -4.69
CA ALA A 76 3.20 1.33 -4.36
C ALA A 76 4.31 1.22 -3.29
N VAL A 77 5.38 2.01 -3.42
CA VAL A 77 6.47 2.02 -2.43
C VAL A 77 5.99 2.56 -1.09
N ALA A 78 5.27 3.68 -1.07
CA ALA A 78 4.78 4.28 0.16
C ALA A 78 3.83 3.35 0.92
N PHE A 79 2.84 2.76 0.25
CA PHE A 79 1.92 1.82 0.88
C PHE A 79 2.59 0.51 1.31
N SER A 80 3.69 0.11 0.66
CA SER A 80 4.52 -1.00 1.16
C SER A 80 5.21 -0.66 2.49
N ILE A 81 5.60 0.60 2.71
CA ILE A 81 6.14 1.05 4.00
C ILE A 81 5.03 1.13 5.05
N PHE A 82 3.83 1.62 4.70
CA PHE A 82 2.65 1.57 5.59
C PHE A 82 2.35 0.15 6.05
N LEU A 83 2.30 -0.80 5.10
CA LEU A 83 2.10 -2.21 5.41
C LEU A 83 3.15 -2.72 6.40
N ALA A 84 4.41 -2.29 6.24
CA ALA A 84 5.49 -2.67 7.15
C ALA A 84 5.24 -2.19 8.59
N VAL A 85 4.78 -0.94 8.75
CA VAL A 85 4.49 -0.31 10.04
C VAL A 85 3.25 -0.89 10.69
N ASP A 86 2.16 -1.03 9.94
CA ASP A 86 0.91 -1.61 10.45
C ASP A 86 1.10 -3.07 10.86
N THR A 87 1.90 -3.82 10.08
CA THR A 87 2.30 -5.18 10.45
C THR A 87 3.09 -5.19 11.76
N GLN A 88 4.03 -4.26 11.97
CA GLN A 88 4.78 -4.15 13.22
C GLN A 88 3.90 -3.72 14.41
N LEU A 89 2.93 -2.86 14.18
CA LEU A 89 1.97 -2.40 15.20
C LEU A 89 1.08 -3.56 15.68
N ILE A 90 0.60 -4.39 14.75
CA ILE A 90 -0.25 -5.56 15.05
C ILE A 90 0.51 -6.65 15.82
N MET A 91 1.80 -6.79 15.54
CA MET A 91 2.61 -7.87 16.10
C MET A 91 2.87 -7.75 17.60
N GLY A 92 2.64 -6.57 18.19
CA GLY A 92 2.75 -6.34 19.63
C GLY A 92 4.16 -6.53 20.17
N GLY A 93 4.92 -5.43 20.30
CA GLY A 93 6.31 -5.53 20.77
C GLY A 93 6.90 -4.29 21.45
N LYS A 94 6.36 -3.08 21.24
CA LYS A 94 6.87 -1.85 21.90
C LYS A 94 5.78 -0.81 22.17
N GLN A 95 5.75 -0.34 23.43
CA GLN A 95 5.00 0.74 24.11
C GLN A 95 3.50 0.98 23.83
N HIS A 96 2.92 0.54 22.72
CA HIS A 96 1.48 0.65 22.42
C HIS A 96 0.93 -0.72 22.03
N GLU A 97 0.71 -1.59 23.02
CA GLU A 97 -0.12 -2.78 22.82
C GLU A 97 -1.54 -2.36 22.49
N ILE A 98 -2.05 -2.85 21.37
CA ILE A 98 -3.46 -2.73 21.02
C ILE A 98 -4.25 -3.54 22.06
N SER A 99 -5.11 -2.86 22.81
CA SER A 99 -6.12 -3.49 23.67
C SER A 99 -7.01 -4.40 22.80
N ASP A 100 -7.44 -5.56 23.31
CA ASP A 100 -8.24 -6.60 22.62
C ASP A 100 -9.46 -6.10 21.80
N LYS A 101 -9.84 -4.82 21.96
CA LYS A 101 -10.94 -4.15 21.28
C LYS A 101 -10.63 -3.60 19.88
N ASP A 102 -9.36 -3.43 19.47
CA ASP A 102 -9.03 -2.79 18.19
C ASP A 102 -8.42 -3.72 17.12
N HIS A 103 -8.41 -5.05 17.33
CA HIS A 103 -7.93 -6.01 16.32
C HIS A 103 -8.69 -5.92 14.98
N ILE A 104 -9.99 -5.62 15.03
CA ILE A 104 -10.81 -5.43 13.82
C ILE A 104 -10.30 -4.21 13.03
N PHE A 105 -9.99 -3.12 13.73
CA PHE A 105 -9.50 -1.89 13.12
C PHE A 105 -8.11 -2.08 12.52
N ALA A 106 -7.22 -2.78 13.23
CA ALA A 106 -5.89 -3.08 12.71
C ALA A 106 -5.93 -3.99 11.48
N SER A 107 -6.82 -4.99 11.48
CA SER A 107 -7.06 -5.84 10.30
C SER A 107 -7.62 -5.04 9.12
N LEU A 108 -8.47 -4.04 9.39
CA LEU A 108 -9.00 -3.15 8.35
C LEU A 108 -7.90 -2.28 7.74
N MET A 109 -6.97 -1.76 8.55
CA MET A 109 -5.83 -0.97 8.05
C MET A 109 -4.91 -1.80 7.15
N LEU A 110 -4.53 -3.01 7.57
CA LEU A 110 -3.79 -3.94 6.71
C LEU A 110 -4.52 -4.23 5.40
N TYR A 111 -5.84 -4.44 5.46
CA TYR A 111 -6.64 -4.67 4.27
C TYR A 111 -6.58 -3.47 3.32
N ILE A 112 -6.72 -2.25 3.84
CA ILE A 112 -6.64 -1.01 3.05
C ILE A 112 -5.27 -0.89 2.37
N ASP A 113 -4.17 -1.17 3.07
CA ASP A 113 -2.82 -1.11 2.51
C ASP A 113 -2.62 -2.10 1.36
N ILE A 114 -3.01 -3.37 1.55
CA ILE A 114 -2.90 -4.40 0.52
C ILE A 114 -3.69 -4.01 -0.74
N ILE A 115 -4.89 -3.45 -0.54
CA ILE A 115 -5.79 -2.98 -1.60
C ILE A 115 -5.15 -1.82 -2.38
N TYR A 116 -4.52 -0.86 -1.71
CA TYR A 116 -3.85 0.25 -2.39
C TYR A 116 -2.60 -0.20 -3.13
N ILE A 117 -1.76 -1.07 -2.54
CA ILE A 117 -0.62 -1.69 -3.24
C ILE A 117 -1.09 -2.38 -4.51
N PHE A 118 -2.19 -3.15 -4.44
CA PHE A 118 -2.78 -3.80 -5.60
C PHE A 118 -3.20 -2.81 -6.68
N VAL A 119 -3.92 -1.73 -6.33
CA VAL A 119 -4.36 -0.73 -7.32
C VAL A 119 -3.17 -0.05 -7.98
N PHE A 120 -2.14 0.29 -7.22
CA PHE A 120 -0.94 0.93 -7.77
C PHE A 120 -0.14 -0.01 -8.68
N ILE A 121 0.03 -1.28 -8.30
CA ILE A 121 0.68 -2.28 -9.16
C ILE A 121 -0.16 -2.57 -10.40
N LEU A 122 -1.48 -2.69 -10.27
CA LEU A 122 -2.39 -2.85 -11.40
C LEU A 122 -2.34 -1.64 -12.33
N SER A 123 -2.14 -0.44 -11.80
CA SER A 123 -1.96 0.77 -12.60
C SER A 123 -0.64 0.77 -13.40
N LEU A 124 0.43 0.20 -12.83
CA LEU A 124 1.74 0.06 -13.48
C LEU A 124 1.76 -1.01 -14.58
N VAL A 125 1.18 -2.18 -14.29
CA VAL A 125 1.20 -3.36 -15.18
C VAL A 125 -0.04 -3.42 -16.08
N GLY A 126 -1.03 -2.61 -15.78
CA GLY A 126 -2.35 -2.66 -16.38
C GLY A 126 -2.35 -2.28 -17.84
N ASN A 127 -2.61 -3.27 -18.70
CA ASN A 127 -2.95 -3.02 -20.09
C ASN A 127 -4.48 -2.85 -20.19
N ARG A 128 -4.91 -1.60 -20.38
CA ARG A 128 -6.33 -1.25 -20.51
C ARG A 128 -6.91 -1.94 -21.74
N LYS A 129 -8.10 -2.54 -21.61
CA LYS A 129 -8.83 -3.15 -22.73
C LYS A 129 -9.36 -2.09 -23.69
#